data_AF-A0A962RS76-F1
#
_entry.id   AF-A0A962RS76-F1
#
_cell.length_a   1.000
_cell.length_b   1.000
_cell.length_c   1.000
_cell.angle_alpha   90.00
_cell.angle_beta   90.00
_cell.angle_gamma   90.00
#
_symmetry.space_group_name_H-M   'P 1'
#
loop_
_entity.id
_entity.type
_entity.pdbx_description
1 polymer ?
#
loop_
_entity_poly.entity_id
_entity_poly.type
_entity_poly.pdbx_seq_one_letter_code
_entity_poly.pdbx_strand_id
1 'polypeptide(L)' 'MSELKLNYPIRGYAKGNYICKCNNCKTEFMGDKRATECESCAINLMNEDYRKIKGELAILKSANRMIIDGFRTLEKHI' A
#
# COMPACT_ATOMS: atom_id res chain seq x y z
N MET A 1 0.07 19.38 7.34
CA MET A 1 0.28 17.97 6.95
C MET A 1 1.69 17.89 6.41
N SER A 2 2.62 17.20 7.07
CA SER A 2 3.96 17.03 6.52
C SER A 2 3.85 16.24 5.21
N GLU A 3 4.38 16.80 4.12
CA GLU A 3 4.39 16.16 2.82
C GLU A 3 5.13 14.81 2.93
N LEU A 4 4.40 13.71 2.68
CA LEU A 4 5.00 12.40 2.53
C LEU A 4 5.94 12.45 1.32
N LYS A 5 7.25 12.43 1.58
CA LYS A 5 8.25 12.31 0.54
C LYS A 5 8.08 10.94 -0.14
N LEU A 6 7.50 10.93 -1.34
CA LEU A 6 7.39 9.70 -2.12
C LEU A 6 8.78 9.26 -2.59
N ASN A 7 9.18 8.07 -2.15
CA ASN A 7 10.39 7.41 -2.62
C ASN A 7 10.07 6.68 -3.92
N TYR A 8 10.81 7.01 -4.98
CA TYR A 8 10.72 6.34 -6.27
C TYR A 8 11.64 5.12 -6.31
N PRO A 9 11.30 4.10 -7.14
CA PRO A 9 10.07 3.97 -7.93
C PRO A 9 8.85 3.66 -7.05
N ILE A 10 7.65 4.05 -7.52
CA ILE A 10 6.38 3.75 -6.84
C ILE A 10 5.61 2.79 -7.72
N ARG A 11 5.45 1.54 -7.28
CA ARG A 11 4.72 0.51 -8.03
C ARG A 11 5.19 0.44 -9.50
N GLY A 12 4.32 0.64 -10.47
CA GLY A 12 4.65 0.61 -11.90
C GLY A 12 5.21 1.91 -12.47
N TYR A 13 5.44 2.95 -11.65
CA TYR A 13 5.92 4.26 -12.09
C TYR A 13 7.36 4.54 -11.62
N ALA A 14 8.17 5.01 -12.57
CA ALA A 14 9.47 5.61 -12.32
C ALA A 14 9.64 6.81 -13.25
N LYS A 15 10.28 7.87 -12.74
CA LYS A 15 10.56 9.07 -13.53
C LYS A 15 11.51 8.75 -14.69
N GLY A 16 11.26 9.36 -15.84
CA GLY A 16 12.12 9.25 -17.00
C GLY A 16 11.58 10.05 -18.18
N ASN A 17 12.22 9.90 -19.34
CA ASN A 17 11.98 10.72 -20.51
C ASN A 17 11.41 9.90 -21.70
N TYR A 18 10.83 8.73 -21.45
CA TYR A 18 10.18 7.91 -22.47
C TYR A 18 8.66 8.09 -22.41
N ILE A 19 8.02 8.22 -23.57
CA ILE A 19 6.56 8.15 -23.68
C ILE A 19 6.15 6.69 -23.50
N CYS A 20 5.38 6.45 -22.45
CA CYS A 20 4.86 5.14 -22.04
C CYS A 20 3.33 5.15 -22.10
N LYS A 21 2.71 3.97 -22.11
CA LYS A 21 1.25 3.81 -22.04
C LYS A 21 0.84 3.15 -20.73
N CYS A 22 -0.03 3.80 -19.96
CA CYS A 22 -0.42 3.29 -18.65
C CYS A 22 -1.28 2.02 -18.78
N ASN A 23 -0.93 0.95 -18.07
CA ASN A 23 -1.71 -0.29 -18.08
C ASN A 23 -3.09 -0.14 -17.42
N ASN A 24 -3.27 0.83 -16.53
CA ASN A 24 -4.53 1.04 -15.81
C ASN A 24 -5.50 1.93 -16.61
N CYS A 25 -5.15 3.21 -16.82
CA CYS A 25 -6.02 4.19 -17.47
C CYS A 25 -5.83 4.30 -18.99
N LYS A 26 -4.87 3.57 -19.57
CA LYS A 26 -4.58 3.50 -21.02
C LYS A 26 -4.09 4.80 -21.67
N THR A 27 -3.96 5.90 -20.92
CA THR A 27 -3.38 7.17 -21.38
C THR A 27 -1.85 7.12 -21.46
N GLU A 28 -1.30 7.96 -22.33
CA GLU A 28 0.15 8.18 -22.46
C GLU A 28 0.68 9.01 -21.29
N PHE A 29 1.93 8.74 -20.89
CA PHE A 29 2.61 9.47 -19.82
C PHE A 29 4.13 9.42 -20.02
N MET A 30 4.85 10.35 -19.39
CA MET A 30 6.32 10.37 -19.37
C MET A 30 6.85 9.51 -18.21
N GLY A 31 7.77 8.59 -18.49
CA GLY A 31 8.36 7.71 -17.48
C GLY A 31 9.69 7.08 -17.90
N ASP A 32 10.24 6.24 -17.03
CA ASP A 32 11.34 5.35 -17.38
C ASP A 32 10.93 4.37 -18.48
N LYS A 33 11.89 3.85 -19.26
CA LYS A 33 11.64 2.88 -20.35
C LYS A 33 10.86 1.64 -19.89
N ARG A 34 10.89 1.30 -18.60
CA ARG A 34 10.18 0.15 -18.01
C ARG A 34 8.96 0.55 -17.17
N ALA A 35 8.54 1.81 -17.19
CA ALA A 35 7.34 2.24 -16.49
C ALA A 35 6.08 1.65 -17.13
N THR A 36 5.22 1.06 -16.31
CA THR A 36 3.98 0.36 -16.74
C THR A 36 2.71 1.06 -16.27
N GLU A 37 2.83 2.00 -15.34
CA GLU A 37 1.72 2.79 -14.79
C GLU A 37 2.11 4.27 -14.76
N CYS A 38 1.16 5.17 -15.04
CA CYS A 38 1.38 6.60 -14.81
C CYS A 38 1.41 6.90 -13.31
N GLU A 39 2.03 8.04 -12.94
CA GLU A 39 2.23 8.43 -11.53
C GLU A 39 0.93 8.42 -10.71
N SER A 40 -0.14 8.99 -11.27
CA SER A 40 -1.44 9.06 -10.59
C SER A 40 -2.06 7.68 -10.34
N CYS A 41 -1.99 6.77 -11.32
CA CYS A 41 -2.48 5.40 -11.15
C CYS A 41 -1.64 4.62 -10.14
N ALA A 42 -0.31 4.75 -10.21
CA ALA A 42 0.61 4.09 -9.28
C ALA A 42 0.33 4.51 -7.82
N ILE A 43 0.12 5.81 -7.58
CA ILE A 43 -0.23 6.34 -6.25
C ILE A 43 -1.60 5.84 -5.79
N ASN A 44 -2.62 5.87 -6.66
CA ASN A 44 -3.96 5.41 -6.30
C ASN A 44 -3.97 3.94 -5.90
N LEU A 45 -3.33 3.08 -6.70
CA LEU A 45 -3.25 1.66 -6.44
C LEU A 45 -2.44 1.35 -5.17
N MET A 46 -1.32 2.04 -4.94
CA MET A 46 -0.57 1.93 -3.68
C MET A 46 -1.42 2.30 -2.47
N ASN A 47 -2.23 3.36 -2.56
CA ASN A 47 -3.14 3.77 -1.49
C ASN A 47 -4.26 2.75 -1.25
N GLU A 48 -4.78 2.12 -2.30
CA GLU A 48 -5.74 1.03 -2.18
C GLU A 48 -5.13 -0.18 -1.46
N ASP A 49 -3.93 -0.60 -1.85
CA ASP A 49 -3.20 -1.68 -1.20
C ASP A 49 -2.94 -1.36 0.29
N TYR A 50 -2.52 -0.14 0.59
CA TYR A 50 -2.32 0.31 1.96
C TYR A 50 -3.61 0.26 2.79
N ARG A 51 -4.76 0.68 2.23
CA ARG A 51 -6.05 0.61 2.93
C ARG A 51 -6.45 -0.83 3.24
N LYS A 52 -6.23 -1.77 2.30
CA LYS A 52 -6.51 -3.21 2.51
C LYS A 52 -5.65 -3.77 3.63
N ILE A 53 -4.33 -3.59 3.54
CA ILE A 53 -3.37 -4.06 4.56
C ILE A 53 -3.68 -3.45 5.92
N LYS A 54 -4.03 -2.16 5.97
CA LYS A 54 -4.41 -1.50 7.23
C LYS A 54 -5.67 -2.09 7.84
N GLY A 55 -6.66 -2.45 7.01
CA GLY A 55 -7.87 -3.15 7.46
C GLY A 55 -7.57 -4.53 8.03
N GLU A 56 -6.81 -5.34 7.30
CA GLU A 56 -6.38 -6.68 7.73
C GLU A 56 -5.58 -6.62 9.03
N LEU A 57 -4.66 -5.65 9.14
CA LEU A 57 -3.88 -5.43 10.36
C LEU A 57 -4.76 -5.08 11.57
N ALA A 58 -5.84 -4.32 11.37
CA ALA A 58 -6.77 -4.00 12.44
C ALA A 58 -7.52 -5.25 12.94
N ILE A 59 -7.95 -6.12 12.02
CA ILE A 59 -8.59 -7.40 12.35
C ILE A 59 -7.62 -8.27 13.14
N LEU A 60 -6.39 -8.43 12.65
CA LEU A 60 -5.37 -9.25 13.30
C LEU A 60 -5.02 -8.74 14.70
N LYS A 61 -4.93 -7.41 14.88
CA LYS A 61 -4.69 -6.80 16.20
C LYS A 61 -5.83 -7.06 17.18
N SER A 62 -7.07 -7.01 16.73
CA SER A 62 -8.24 -7.32 17.56
C SER A 62 -8.25 -8.79 17.98
N ALA A 63 -8.01 -9.71 17.04
CA ALA A 63 -7.91 -11.14 17.34
C ALA A 63 -6.79 -11.44 18.34
N ASN A 64 -5.60 -10.85 18.15
CA ASN A 64 -4.48 -11.02 19.06
C ASN A 64 -4.80 -10.51 20.48
N ARG A 65 -5.54 -9.41 20.59
CA ARG A 65 -5.98 -8.89 21.89
C ARG A 65 -6.89 -9.89 22.62
N MET A 66 -7.87 -10.47 21.92
CA MET A 66 -8.77 -11.46 22.50
C MET A 66 -8.03 -12.70 23.01
N ILE A 67 -7.02 -13.15 22.25
CA ILE A 67 -6.17 -14.27 22.66
C ILE A 67 -5.40 -13.93 23.94
N ILE A 68 -4.75 -12.76 23.98
CA ILE A 68 -4.00 -12.29 25.16
C ILE A 68 -4.91 -12.20 26.38
N ASP A 69 -6.12 -11.63 26.23
CA ASP A 69 -7.07 -11.49 27.34
C ASP A 69 -7.61 -12.85 27.81
N GLY A 70 -7.74 -13.82 26.89
CA GLY A 70 -8.05 -15.21 27.22
C GLY A 70 -6.98 -15.86 28.08
N PHE A 71 -5.71 -15.76 27.70
CA PHE A 71 -4.59 -16.29 28.49
C PHE A 71 -4.53 -15.68 29.90
N ARG A 72 -4.67 -14.35 30.00
CA ARG A 72 -4.71 -13.64 31.30
C ARG A 72 -5.87 -14.10 32.19
N THR A 73 -6.97 -14.56 31.59
CA THR A 73 -8.11 -15.08 32.35
C THR A 73 -7.82 -16.48 32.88
N LEU A 74 -7.18 -17.33 32.08
CA LEU A 74 -6.75 -18.68 32.51
C LEU A 74 -5.71 -18.62 33.62
N GLU A 75 -4.73 -17.72 33.51
CA GLU A 75 -3.70 -17.52 34.53
C GLU A 75 -4.26 -17.13 35.91
N LYS A 76 -5.47 -16.56 35.98
CA LYS A 76 -6.12 -16.24 37.27
C LYS A 76 -6.71 -17.46 37.98
N HIS A 77 -6.80 -18.61 37.31
CA HIS A 77 -7.44 -19.82 37.80
C HIS A 77 -6.44 -20.97 38.03
N ILE A 78 -5.13 -20.69 37.92
CA ILE A 78 -4.01 -21.59 38.25
C ILE A 78 -3.26 -20.95 39.41
#